data_AF-A0A8J4CMB7-F1
#
_entry.id   AF-A0A8J4CMB7-F1
#
_cell.length_a   1.000
_cell.length_b   1.000
_cell.length_c   1.000
_cell.angle_alpha   90.00
_cell.angle_beta   90.00
_cell.angle_gamma   90.00
#
_symmetry.space_group_name_H-M   'P 1'
#
loop_
_entity.id
_entity.type
_entity.pdbx_description
1 polymer ?
#
loop_
_entity_poly.entity_id
_entity_poly.type
_entity_poly.pdbx_seq_one_letter_code
_entity_poly.pdbx_strand_id
1 'polypeptide(L)'
;MSDKARSMETPAAGRSKKQTQSDVKGSRRRPGMGRALAQADEVEVKEKINLVRLRYESAPKDGQDDPQKVLISKVHKAAQLQLTDDRLSVTGYKGFRTARGSHGTHEGALYCEVRVTRMGVSGHCRLGWCTRKAELQAPVGYDTFGFSYRDVDGSKVSNGLREAYGQSFREGDVVGMYIFLPKGGRTLEPQQNEYTKYKGKWMRIEDPEPNPEPLSGSVIAFTVNGRYQGVAFRDFNEGTYYPAVSIYTMPEQTEGATVTLNFGPNFSYTPPQPEGCPPAIPVCDLATPLSSTPAVEVLQGGGTLGSESQGAGVQAPAPSDDVMHEQLAVLQDADMKDTMGGLTEGEPDAVSESVLPECNVVHEAAVGEGGVASA
;
A
#
# COMPACT_ATOMS: atom_id res chain seq x y z
N MET A 1 28.67 -46.08 64.10
CA MET A 1 29.62 -46.95 63.39
C MET A 1 30.09 -46.17 62.17
N SER A 2 31.09 -45.31 62.36
CA SER A 2 32.50 -45.50 61.96
C SER A 2 32.73 -44.86 60.57
N ASP A 3 33.27 -43.62 60.50
CA ASP A 3 34.70 -43.29 60.30
C ASP A 3 35.24 -43.81 58.94
N LYS A 4 35.96 -43.08 58.07
CA LYS A 4 37.00 -42.08 58.32
C LYS A 4 37.42 -41.38 57.01
N ALA A 5 37.89 -40.14 57.14
CA ALA A 5 38.54 -39.32 56.11
C ALA A 5 40.09 -39.49 56.08
N ARG A 6 40.75 -39.00 55.02
CA ARG A 6 42.09 -38.35 55.02
C ARG A 6 42.34 -37.69 53.64
N SER A 7 42.36 -36.35 53.53
CA SER A 7 43.50 -35.39 53.68
C SER A 7 44.43 -35.39 52.47
N MET A 8 45.04 -34.33 51.95
CA MET A 8 45.14 -32.86 52.11
C MET A 8 45.98 -32.45 50.85
N GLU A 9 45.95 -31.25 50.26
CA GLU A 9 46.66 -30.04 50.68
C GLU A 9 46.63 -29.04 49.49
N THR A 10 46.50 -27.73 49.76
CA THR A 10 46.78 -26.61 48.84
C THR A 10 48.14 -25.99 49.19
N PRO A 11 48.84 -25.29 48.28
CA PRO A 11 48.73 -23.82 48.28
C PRO A 11 48.91 -23.12 46.91
N ALA A 12 48.85 -21.79 46.97
CA ALA A 12 48.55 -20.82 45.92
C ALA A 12 49.74 -20.21 45.15
N ALA A 13 49.38 -19.52 44.05
CA ALA A 13 49.93 -18.27 43.50
C ALA A 13 51.36 -18.20 42.91
N GLY A 14 51.48 -17.65 41.69
CA GLY A 14 52.77 -17.14 41.19
C GLY A 14 52.90 -16.81 39.68
N ARG A 15 52.51 -15.59 39.30
CA ARG A 15 53.12 -14.67 38.30
C ARG A 15 54.08 -15.19 37.19
N SER A 16 53.68 -14.84 35.95
CA SER A 16 54.40 -13.98 34.97
C SER A 16 55.66 -14.44 34.20
N LYS A 17 55.69 -13.89 32.98
CA LYS A 17 56.81 -13.50 32.07
C LYS A 17 57.11 -14.49 30.93
N LYS A 18 56.91 -14.06 29.66
CA LYS A 18 57.85 -13.30 28.79
C LYS A 18 59.00 -14.24 28.37
N GLN A 19 59.53 -14.26 27.15
CA GLN A 19 59.51 -13.37 26.00
C GLN A 19 60.39 -14.04 24.92
N THR A 20 60.05 -13.85 23.64
CA THR A 20 60.99 -13.70 22.48
C THR A 20 61.97 -14.84 22.15
N GLN A 21 62.44 -15.06 20.92
CA GLN A 21 63.07 -14.19 19.91
C GLN A 21 62.96 -14.91 18.55
N SER A 22 62.46 -14.26 17.50
CA SER A 22 63.23 -13.59 16.43
C SER A 22 64.23 -14.47 15.69
N ASP A 23 64.04 -14.63 14.38
CA ASP A 23 65.17 -14.73 13.45
C ASP A 23 64.87 -14.07 12.11
N VAL A 24 65.83 -13.25 11.71
CA VAL A 24 65.88 -12.41 10.53
C VAL A 24 66.59 -13.19 9.41
N LYS A 25 66.07 -13.13 8.18
CA LYS A 25 66.93 -13.23 6.98
C LYS A 25 66.37 -12.41 5.84
N GLY A 26 67.10 -11.34 5.51
CA GLY A 26 66.75 -10.39 4.46
C GLY A 26 67.06 -10.88 3.05
N SER A 27 66.45 -10.20 2.08
CA SER A 27 66.99 -10.09 0.72
C SER A 27 66.63 -8.73 0.10
N ARG A 28 67.52 -8.27 -0.77
CA ARG A 28 67.78 -6.89 -1.19
C ARG A 28 66.72 -6.33 -2.17
N ARG A 29 66.51 -5.02 -2.07
CA ARG A 29 65.74 -4.18 -3.02
C ARG A 29 66.47 -3.96 -4.34
N ARG A 30 65.73 -3.85 -5.45
CA ARG A 30 66.00 -2.93 -6.57
C ARG A 30 64.72 -2.16 -6.95
N PRO A 31 64.82 -0.92 -7.46
CA PRO A 31 63.74 0.05 -7.47
C PRO A 31 62.97 0.08 -8.80
N GLY A 32 61.65 0.27 -8.72
CA GLY A 32 60.77 0.49 -9.87
C GLY A 32 59.83 1.67 -9.61
N MET A 33 59.99 2.70 -10.43
CA MET A 33 59.25 3.96 -10.44
C MET A 33 57.84 3.72 -11.01
N GLY A 34 56.78 4.27 -10.39
CA GLY A 34 55.49 4.35 -11.07
C GLY A 34 54.27 4.62 -10.22
N ARG A 35 53.84 5.88 -10.27
CA ARG A 35 52.46 6.39 -10.12
C ARG A 35 51.95 6.59 -8.68
N ALA A 36 51.99 7.85 -8.25
CA ALA A 36 51.16 8.36 -7.17
C ALA A 36 49.69 8.03 -7.46
N LEU A 37 49.04 7.28 -6.57
CA LEU A 37 47.58 7.24 -6.55
C LEU A 37 47.10 8.61 -6.10
N ALA A 38 46.26 9.24 -6.93
CA ALA A 38 45.50 10.41 -6.55
C ALA A 38 44.80 10.13 -5.23
N GLN A 39 45.06 10.99 -4.25
CA GLN A 39 44.41 11.02 -2.95
C GLN A 39 42.93 11.23 -3.24
N ALA A 40 42.11 10.21 -2.99
CA ALA A 40 40.67 10.34 -3.10
C ALA A 40 40.24 11.41 -2.10
N ASP A 41 39.58 12.46 -2.58
CA ASP A 41 39.10 13.55 -1.74
C ASP A 41 38.26 12.98 -0.59
N GLU A 42 38.74 13.23 0.62
CA GLU A 42 38.09 12.89 1.86
C GLU A 42 36.88 13.83 1.97
N VAL A 43 35.69 13.32 1.63
CA VAL A 43 34.46 14.12 1.69
C VAL A 43 34.24 14.55 3.14
N GLU A 44 34.18 15.88 3.31
CA GLU A 44 33.89 16.57 4.54
C GLU A 44 32.62 16.00 5.18
N VAL A 45 32.78 15.40 6.37
CA VAL A 45 31.70 14.77 7.12
C VAL A 45 30.73 15.86 7.57
N LYS A 46 29.68 16.10 6.78
CA LYS A 46 28.51 16.84 7.26
C LYS A 46 27.99 16.10 8.50
N GLU A 47 27.83 16.85 9.57
CA GLU A 47 27.52 16.31 10.90
C GLU A 47 26.23 15.46 10.85
N LYS A 48 26.38 14.17 11.20
CA LYS A 48 25.34 13.14 11.40
C LYS A 48 24.84 12.39 10.16
N ILE A 49 25.74 11.79 9.39
CA ILE A 49 25.37 10.68 8.51
C ILE A 49 25.32 9.38 9.33
N ASN A 50 24.16 8.72 9.38
CA ASN A 50 24.05 7.38 9.94
C ASN A 50 24.54 6.37 8.90
N LEU A 51 25.51 5.55 9.28
CA LEU A 51 26.08 4.51 8.43
C LEU A 51 25.56 3.14 8.87
N VAL A 52 24.74 2.50 8.05
CA VAL A 52 24.26 1.14 8.31
C VAL A 52 25.08 0.13 7.52
N ARG A 53 25.65 -0.84 8.25
CA ARG A 53 26.46 -1.91 7.65
C ARG A 53 25.56 -2.90 6.91
N LEU A 54 25.86 -3.14 5.64
CA LEU A 54 25.18 -4.17 4.86
C LEU A 54 25.55 -5.56 5.41
N ARG A 55 24.52 -6.40 5.66
CA ARG A 55 24.70 -7.80 6.08
C ARG A 55 25.11 -8.73 4.93
N TYR A 56 24.94 -8.29 3.69
CA TYR A 56 25.33 -9.02 2.48
C TYR A 56 26.32 -8.17 1.68
N GLU A 57 27.40 -8.79 1.19
CA GLU A 57 28.44 -8.13 0.36
C GLU A 57 27.98 -7.82 -1.07
N SER A 58 26.71 -8.11 -1.38
CA SER A 58 26.02 -7.72 -2.60
C SER A 58 24.84 -6.83 -2.24
N ALA A 59 24.59 -5.80 -3.07
CA ALA A 59 23.40 -4.98 -2.93
C ALA A 59 22.16 -5.88 -2.86
N PRO A 60 21.22 -5.64 -1.92
CA PRO A 60 19.95 -6.35 -1.93
C PRO A 60 19.35 -6.24 -3.33
N LYS A 61 19.11 -7.37 -3.99
CA LYS A 61 18.16 -7.41 -5.10
C LYS A 61 16.78 -7.31 -4.47
N ASP A 62 16.43 -6.13 -3.97
CA ASP A 62 15.05 -5.83 -3.60
C ASP A 62 14.24 -6.20 -4.83
N GLY A 63 13.33 -7.17 -4.70
CA GLY A 63 12.49 -7.61 -5.81
C GLY A 63 11.67 -6.41 -6.26
N GLN A 64 12.15 -5.68 -7.28
CA GLN A 64 11.52 -4.44 -7.68
C GLN A 64 10.12 -4.74 -8.22
N ASP A 65 9.17 -3.92 -7.79
CA ASP A 65 7.89 -3.86 -8.47
C ASP A 65 8.08 -3.32 -9.88
N ASP A 66 7.16 -3.69 -10.76
CA ASP A 66 7.21 -3.28 -12.16
C ASP A 66 6.91 -1.77 -12.24
N PRO A 67 7.84 -0.93 -12.72
CA PRO A 67 7.61 0.51 -12.80
C PRO A 67 6.54 0.88 -13.84
N GLN A 68 6.14 -0.05 -14.71
CA GLN A 68 5.18 0.19 -15.79
C GLN A 68 3.77 -0.29 -15.45
N LYS A 69 3.59 -0.94 -14.28
CA LYS A 69 2.29 -1.48 -13.87
C LYS A 69 2.04 -1.25 -12.39
N VAL A 70 0.91 -0.64 -12.09
CA VAL A 70 0.43 -0.52 -10.72
C VAL A 70 -0.25 -1.81 -10.29
N LEU A 71 0.38 -2.51 -9.37
CA LEU A 71 -0.08 -3.75 -8.76
C LEU A 71 0.07 -3.71 -7.24
N ILE A 72 -0.44 -4.72 -6.53
CA ILE A 72 -0.07 -4.94 -5.13
C ILE A 72 1.43 -5.29 -5.06
N SER A 73 2.15 -4.59 -4.18
CA SER A 73 3.60 -4.69 -4.08
C SER A 73 4.05 -6.06 -3.58
N LYS A 74 5.11 -6.60 -4.18
CA LYS A 74 5.76 -7.84 -3.69
C LYS A 74 6.57 -7.61 -2.42
N VAL A 75 7.17 -6.42 -2.28
CA VAL A 75 8.11 -6.08 -1.20
C VAL A 75 7.46 -5.24 -0.09
N HIS A 76 6.39 -4.52 -0.40
CA HIS A 76 5.69 -3.64 0.54
C HIS A 76 4.40 -4.27 1.05
N LYS A 77 4.48 -5.54 1.43
CA LYS A 77 3.40 -6.30 2.09
C LYS A 77 3.96 -7.15 3.22
N ALA A 78 3.12 -7.53 4.16
CA ALA A 78 3.48 -8.57 5.11
C ALA A 78 3.81 -9.90 4.39
N ALA A 79 4.83 -10.61 4.87
CA ALA A 79 5.30 -11.86 4.27
C ALA A 79 4.20 -12.94 4.26
N GLN A 80 3.29 -12.92 5.24
CA GLN A 80 2.23 -13.90 5.44
C GLN A 80 1.03 -13.72 4.48
N LEU A 81 0.92 -12.57 3.81
CA LEU A 81 -0.14 -12.33 2.82
C LEU A 81 0.17 -13.05 1.52
N GLN A 82 -0.85 -13.71 0.97
CA GLN A 82 -0.80 -14.39 -0.32
C GLN A 82 -1.37 -13.46 -1.39
N LEU A 83 -0.66 -13.34 -2.52
CA LEU A 83 -1.14 -12.61 -3.69
C LEU A 83 -1.56 -13.60 -4.77
N THR A 84 -2.54 -13.22 -5.58
CA THR A 84 -2.80 -13.89 -6.86
C THR A 84 -1.67 -13.61 -7.86
N ASP A 85 -1.59 -14.42 -8.92
CA ASP A 85 -0.52 -14.31 -9.94
C ASP A 85 -0.54 -12.94 -10.65
N ASP A 86 -1.74 -12.39 -10.88
CA ASP A 86 -1.95 -11.05 -11.43
C ASP A 86 -1.61 -9.93 -10.43
N ARG A 87 -1.41 -10.26 -9.15
CA ARG A 87 -1.16 -9.34 -8.04
C ARG A 87 -2.22 -8.24 -7.86
N LEU A 88 -3.46 -8.56 -8.17
CA LEU A 88 -4.60 -7.67 -7.94
C LEU A 88 -5.46 -8.10 -6.74
N SER A 89 -5.36 -9.37 -6.32
CA SER A 89 -6.02 -9.85 -5.11
C SER A 89 -5.01 -10.23 -4.04
N VAL A 90 -5.40 -9.99 -2.79
CA VAL A 90 -4.61 -10.35 -1.63
C VAL A 90 -5.48 -11.11 -0.63
N THR A 91 -4.95 -12.20 -0.14
CA THR A 91 -5.58 -13.09 0.82
C THR A 91 -4.77 -13.11 2.11
N GLY A 92 -5.46 -12.89 3.22
CA GLY A 92 -4.88 -12.92 4.56
C GLY A 92 -5.37 -14.11 5.37
N TYR A 93 -4.49 -14.57 6.25
CA TYR A 93 -4.79 -15.60 7.24
C TYR A 93 -4.26 -15.14 8.60
N LYS A 94 -4.92 -15.56 9.68
CA LYS A 94 -4.43 -15.47 11.06
C LYS A 94 -3.99 -14.06 11.48
N GLY A 95 -4.97 -13.25 11.86
CA GLY A 95 -4.71 -11.91 12.39
C GLY A 95 -4.51 -10.85 11.30
N PHE A 96 -4.33 -9.59 11.72
CA PHE A 96 -4.21 -8.48 10.79
C PHE A 96 -2.86 -8.46 10.09
N ARG A 97 -2.88 -8.29 8.77
CA ARG A 97 -1.70 -8.04 7.94
C ARG A 97 -2.02 -7.06 6.85
N THR A 98 -1.05 -6.23 6.47
CA THR A 98 -1.23 -5.16 5.50
C THR A 98 -0.42 -5.39 4.22
N ALA A 99 -1.03 -5.08 3.09
CA ALA A 99 -0.38 -4.95 1.79
C ALA A 99 -0.60 -3.56 1.22
N ARG A 100 0.39 -3.04 0.50
CA ARG A 100 0.34 -1.74 -0.18
C ARG A 100 0.38 -1.90 -1.69
N GLY A 101 -0.13 -0.91 -2.39
CA GLY A 101 0.15 -0.69 -3.80
C GLY A 101 1.65 -0.46 -4.04
N SER A 102 2.09 -0.81 -5.24
CA SER A 102 3.47 -0.58 -5.71
C SER A 102 3.81 0.89 -5.89
N HIS A 103 2.82 1.72 -6.21
CA HIS A 103 2.98 3.14 -6.50
C HIS A 103 2.19 3.97 -5.49
N GLY A 104 2.72 5.15 -5.19
CA GLY A 104 2.13 6.12 -4.30
C GLY A 104 2.47 7.53 -4.77
N THR A 105 1.75 8.51 -4.24
CA THR A 105 1.96 9.92 -4.58
C THR A 105 2.11 10.79 -3.34
N HIS A 106 2.76 11.93 -3.49
CA HIS A 106 2.84 13.00 -2.50
C HIS A 106 2.08 14.27 -2.95
N GLU A 107 1.51 14.27 -4.16
CA GLU A 107 0.68 15.34 -4.69
C GLU A 107 -0.42 14.81 -5.63
N GLY A 108 -1.45 15.63 -5.87
CA GLY A 108 -2.55 15.34 -6.79
C GLY A 108 -3.72 14.60 -6.15
N ALA A 109 -4.75 14.32 -6.95
CA ALA A 109 -5.92 13.56 -6.55
C ALA A 109 -5.94 12.19 -7.21
N LEU A 110 -6.05 11.13 -6.42
CA LEU A 110 -6.06 9.75 -6.90
C LEU A 110 -7.33 9.01 -6.48
N TYR A 111 -7.70 8.03 -7.29
CA TYR A 111 -8.79 7.12 -7.02
C TYR A 111 -8.49 5.68 -7.42
N CYS A 112 -8.88 4.75 -6.55
CA CYS A 112 -8.96 3.33 -6.86
C CYS A 112 -10.17 2.69 -6.16
N GLU A 113 -10.53 1.49 -6.57
CA GLU A 113 -11.58 0.70 -5.93
C GLU A 113 -11.02 -0.56 -5.29
N VAL A 114 -11.69 -1.04 -4.25
CA VAL A 114 -11.43 -2.35 -3.66
C VAL A 114 -12.74 -3.10 -3.57
N ARG A 115 -12.79 -4.28 -4.19
CA ARG A 115 -13.88 -5.24 -4.02
C ARG A 115 -13.58 -6.14 -2.84
N VAL A 116 -14.53 -6.26 -1.93
CA VAL A 116 -14.47 -7.25 -0.85
C VAL A 116 -14.91 -8.60 -1.40
N THR A 117 -13.95 -9.42 -1.81
CA THR A 117 -14.22 -10.62 -2.61
C THR A 117 -14.66 -11.80 -1.76
N ARG A 118 -14.04 -12.00 -0.59
CA ARG A 118 -14.37 -13.07 0.35
C ARG A 118 -14.02 -12.63 1.77
N MET A 119 -14.92 -12.78 2.71
CA MET A 119 -14.69 -12.55 4.13
C MET A 119 -14.89 -13.84 4.93
N GLY A 120 -15.86 -14.66 4.52
CA GLY A 120 -16.27 -15.79 5.34
C GLY A 120 -16.88 -15.32 6.67
N VAL A 121 -16.81 -16.16 7.70
CA VAL A 121 -17.49 -15.92 8.99
C VAL A 121 -16.70 -14.97 9.90
N SER A 122 -15.37 -14.99 9.81
CA SER A 122 -14.45 -14.32 10.74
C SER A 122 -13.52 -13.30 10.06
N GLY A 123 -13.64 -13.15 8.75
CA GLY A 123 -12.82 -12.22 7.99
C GLY A 123 -13.18 -10.78 8.31
N HIS A 124 -12.16 -9.94 8.43
CA HIS A 124 -12.33 -8.49 8.56
C HIS A 124 -11.30 -7.75 7.71
N CYS A 125 -11.64 -6.54 7.27
CA CYS A 125 -10.72 -5.73 6.49
C CYS A 125 -10.76 -4.25 6.84
N ARG A 126 -9.63 -3.58 6.59
CA ARG A 126 -9.52 -2.13 6.62
C ARG A 126 -8.91 -1.65 5.32
N LEU A 127 -9.53 -0.65 4.72
CA LEU A 127 -9.18 -0.16 3.39
C LEU A 127 -8.80 1.31 3.49
N GLY A 128 -7.73 1.75 2.83
CA GLY A 128 -7.36 3.16 2.85
C GLY A 128 -5.96 3.43 2.33
N TRP A 129 -5.28 4.40 2.94
CA TRP A 129 -4.01 4.91 2.47
C TRP A 129 -2.97 4.88 3.58
N CYS A 130 -1.73 4.58 3.26
CA CYS A 130 -0.65 4.67 4.23
C CYS A 130 0.70 5.02 3.57
N THR A 131 1.64 5.53 4.36
CA THR A 131 3.02 5.79 3.91
C THR A 131 3.89 4.54 4.02
N ARG A 132 5.16 4.61 3.59
CA ARG A 132 6.09 3.50 3.79
C ARG A 132 6.38 3.15 5.25
N LYS A 133 6.20 4.10 6.17
CA LYS A 133 6.49 3.91 7.61
C LYS A 133 5.42 3.11 8.35
N ALA A 134 4.25 2.89 7.74
CA ALA A 134 3.18 2.14 8.36
C ALA A 134 3.58 0.68 8.63
N GLU A 135 3.21 0.15 9.80
CA GLU A 135 3.52 -1.21 10.23
C GLU A 135 2.72 -2.25 9.43
N LEU A 136 3.43 -3.09 8.66
CA LEU A 136 2.81 -4.10 7.80
C LEU A 136 2.21 -5.28 8.57
N GLN A 137 2.67 -5.53 9.80
CA GLN A 137 2.11 -6.56 10.69
C GLN A 137 0.88 -6.09 11.47
N ALA A 138 0.48 -4.82 11.31
CA ALA A 138 -0.67 -4.21 11.97
C ALA A 138 -1.70 -3.74 10.92
N PRO A 139 -2.96 -3.50 11.32
CA PRO A 139 -3.93 -2.91 10.39
C PRO A 139 -3.60 -1.45 10.07
N VAL A 140 -3.94 -1.00 8.86
CA VAL A 140 -3.87 0.41 8.47
C VAL A 140 -4.65 1.24 9.47
N GLY A 141 -4.09 2.39 9.84
CA GLY A 141 -4.61 3.26 10.89
C GLY A 141 -4.26 2.83 12.30
N TYR A 142 -3.47 1.76 12.51
CA TYR A 142 -2.90 1.43 13.82
C TYR A 142 -1.90 2.50 14.30
N ASP A 143 -1.07 2.99 13.39
CA ASP A 143 -0.09 4.05 13.64
C ASP A 143 -0.54 5.39 13.03
N THR A 144 0.30 6.41 13.18
CA THR A 144 0.08 7.77 12.63
C THR A 144 0.30 7.86 11.12
N PHE A 145 0.76 6.79 10.48
CA PHE A 145 1.19 6.77 9.08
C PHE A 145 0.14 6.16 8.14
N GLY A 146 -1.02 5.78 8.67
CA GLY A 146 -2.12 5.21 7.91
C GLY A 146 -3.48 5.79 8.28
N PHE A 147 -4.36 5.79 7.29
CA PHE A 147 -5.74 6.24 7.37
C PHE A 147 -6.62 5.15 6.75
N SER A 148 -7.63 4.67 7.48
CA SER A 148 -8.45 3.57 6.98
C SER A 148 -9.93 3.73 7.28
N TYR A 149 -10.71 2.97 6.53
CA TYR A 149 -12.14 2.76 6.67
C TYR A 149 -12.39 1.28 6.98
N ARG A 150 -13.15 1.03 8.05
CA ARG A 150 -13.37 -0.30 8.62
C ARG A 150 -14.70 -0.89 8.16
N ASP A 151 -14.66 -2.18 7.81
CA ASP A 151 -15.80 -2.97 7.34
C ASP A 151 -16.96 -3.06 8.35
N VAL A 152 -16.68 -3.41 9.61
CA VAL A 152 -17.69 -3.82 10.59
C VAL A 152 -18.72 -2.74 10.90
N ASP A 153 -18.28 -1.53 11.25
CA ASP A 153 -19.13 -0.45 11.75
C ASP A 153 -19.03 0.82 10.90
N GLY A 154 -18.26 0.81 9.82
CA GLY A 154 -18.03 1.99 9.00
C GLY A 154 -17.22 3.08 9.71
N SER A 155 -16.47 2.74 10.76
CA SER A 155 -15.59 3.70 11.42
C SER A 155 -14.37 4.04 10.55
N LYS A 156 -13.92 5.29 10.65
CA LYS A 156 -12.61 5.71 10.14
C LYS A 156 -11.57 5.53 11.25
N VAL A 157 -10.36 5.11 10.89
CA VAL A 157 -9.30 4.78 11.87
C VAL A 157 -7.97 5.39 11.45
N SER A 158 -7.33 6.10 12.38
CA SER A 158 -5.96 6.62 12.28
C SER A 158 -5.36 6.75 13.68
N ASN A 159 -4.05 6.53 13.83
CA ASN A 159 -3.35 6.57 15.12
C ASN A 159 -3.98 5.67 16.21
N GLY A 160 -4.52 4.52 15.81
CA GLY A 160 -5.23 3.59 16.68
C GLY A 160 -6.61 4.05 17.14
N LEU A 161 -7.00 5.29 16.83
CA LEU A 161 -8.27 5.91 17.22
C LEU A 161 -9.34 5.62 16.17
N ARG A 162 -10.52 5.20 16.62
CA ARG A 162 -11.68 4.93 15.78
C ARG A 162 -12.70 6.03 15.97
N GLU A 163 -13.23 6.55 14.88
CA GLU A 163 -14.27 7.57 14.88
C GLU A 163 -15.42 7.14 13.96
N ALA A 164 -16.65 7.49 14.31
CA ALA A 164 -17.79 7.28 13.43
C ALA A 164 -17.61 8.07 12.13
N TYR A 165 -18.00 7.48 10.99
CA TYR A 165 -17.77 8.11 9.69
C TYR A 165 -18.84 7.75 8.66
N GLY A 166 -18.89 6.50 8.22
CA GLY A 166 -19.76 6.06 7.13
C GLY A 166 -20.53 4.81 7.50
N GLN A 167 -21.19 4.21 6.51
CA GLN A 167 -21.87 2.92 6.70
C GLN A 167 -20.87 1.75 6.79
N SER A 168 -21.27 0.64 7.40
CA SER A 168 -20.53 -0.63 7.28
C SER A 168 -20.57 -1.16 5.85
N PHE A 169 -19.61 -2.00 5.48
CA PHE A 169 -19.57 -2.70 4.19
C PHE A 169 -19.15 -4.15 4.39
N ARG A 170 -19.49 -5.02 3.44
CA ARG A 170 -19.35 -6.47 3.58
C ARG A 170 -18.89 -7.14 2.28
N GLU A 171 -18.76 -8.46 2.34
CA GLU A 171 -18.49 -9.29 1.17
C GLU A 171 -19.44 -8.96 0.01
N GLY A 172 -18.88 -8.77 -1.19
CA GLY A 172 -19.56 -8.36 -2.41
C GLY A 172 -19.50 -6.86 -2.69
N ASP A 173 -19.33 -6.02 -1.68
CA ASP A 173 -19.30 -4.56 -1.84
C ASP A 173 -18.02 -4.07 -2.52
N VAL A 174 -18.12 -2.90 -3.16
CA VAL A 174 -16.98 -2.17 -3.74
C VAL A 174 -16.81 -0.87 -2.98
N VAL A 175 -15.64 -0.68 -2.39
CA VAL A 175 -15.27 0.54 -1.69
C VAL A 175 -14.37 1.38 -2.60
N GLY A 176 -14.81 2.59 -2.91
CA GLY A 176 -13.98 3.57 -3.61
C GLY A 176 -13.12 4.34 -2.61
N MET A 177 -11.86 4.55 -2.96
CA MET A 177 -10.88 5.24 -2.13
C MET A 177 -10.38 6.48 -2.87
N TYR A 178 -10.65 7.65 -2.31
CA TYR A 178 -10.19 8.94 -2.83
C TYR A 178 -9.14 9.54 -1.88
N ILE A 179 -8.06 10.07 -2.44
CA ILE A 179 -7.09 10.91 -1.71
C ILE A 179 -6.75 12.13 -2.56
N PHE A 180 -6.63 13.28 -1.91
CA PHE A 180 -6.10 14.51 -2.50
C PHE A 180 -4.98 15.06 -1.62
N LEU A 181 -3.85 15.33 -2.25
CA LEU A 181 -2.68 15.95 -1.67
C LEU A 181 -2.40 17.25 -2.44
N PRO A 182 -2.53 18.43 -1.83
CA PRO A 182 -2.21 19.68 -2.49
C PRO A 182 -0.71 19.79 -2.79
N LYS A 183 -0.36 20.68 -3.72
CA LYS A 183 1.03 20.95 -4.07
C LYS A 183 1.80 21.46 -2.85
N GLY A 184 3.09 21.12 -2.79
CA GLY A 184 4.01 21.58 -1.74
C GLY A 184 4.36 20.52 -0.69
N GLY A 185 3.72 19.34 -0.72
CA GLY A 185 4.14 18.20 0.08
C GLY A 185 5.46 17.61 -0.39
N ARG A 186 6.26 17.08 0.55
CA ARG A 186 7.54 16.41 0.27
C ARG A 186 7.42 14.89 0.25
N THR A 187 8.24 14.25 -0.58
CA THR A 187 8.58 12.83 -0.42
C THR A 187 9.49 12.70 0.80
N LEU A 188 8.99 12.11 1.89
CA LEU A 188 9.77 11.88 3.12
C LEU A 188 10.66 10.64 3.04
N GLU A 189 10.48 9.84 1.99
CA GLU A 189 11.23 8.61 1.76
C GLU A 189 12.58 8.92 1.09
N PRO A 190 13.68 8.25 1.48
CA PRO A 190 14.95 8.38 0.77
C PRO A 190 14.78 7.97 -0.70
N GLN A 191 15.02 8.90 -1.62
CA GLN A 191 14.83 8.64 -3.06
C GLN A 191 15.91 7.73 -3.64
N GLN A 192 17.08 7.66 -2.99
CA GLN A 192 18.19 6.82 -3.44
C GLN A 192 18.89 6.20 -2.23
N ASN A 193 19.14 4.89 -2.29
CA ASN A 193 20.09 4.28 -1.38
C ASN A 193 21.49 4.74 -1.80
N GLU A 194 22.05 5.72 -1.10
CA GLU A 194 23.45 6.07 -1.27
C GLU A 194 24.34 5.08 -0.52
N TYR A 195 25.40 4.62 -1.17
CA TYR A 195 26.34 3.67 -0.59
C TYR A 195 27.74 4.28 -0.57
N THR A 196 28.41 4.19 0.58
CA THR A 196 29.81 4.62 0.72
C THR A 196 30.67 3.51 1.28
N LYS A 197 31.96 3.52 0.95
CA LYS A 197 32.92 2.55 1.46
C LYS A 197 33.61 3.11 2.70
N TYR A 198 33.18 2.66 3.87
CA TYR A 198 33.78 3.03 5.15
C TYR A 198 34.60 1.87 5.73
N LYS A 199 35.89 2.10 6.01
CA LYS A 199 36.83 1.08 6.52
C LYS A 199 36.81 -0.23 5.71
N GLY A 200 36.78 -0.10 4.38
CA GLY A 200 36.79 -1.24 3.46
C GLY A 200 35.44 -1.94 3.27
N LYS A 201 34.38 -1.51 3.96
CA LYS A 201 33.04 -2.12 3.91
C LYS A 201 32.04 -1.17 3.27
N TRP A 202 31.12 -1.72 2.49
CA TRP A 202 29.99 -0.97 1.95
C TRP A 202 28.98 -0.67 3.07
N MET A 203 28.68 0.61 3.24
CA MET A 203 27.70 1.12 4.19
C MET A 203 26.63 1.85 3.39
N ARG A 204 25.37 1.74 3.82
CA ARG A 204 24.31 2.63 3.34
C ARG A 204 24.37 3.93 4.13
N ILE A 205 24.35 5.05 3.41
CA ILE A 205 24.13 6.39 3.96
C ILE A 205 22.64 6.52 4.21
N GLU A 206 22.27 6.71 5.47
CA GLU A 206 20.92 7.11 5.85
C GLU A 206 20.96 8.59 6.19
N ASP A 207 20.34 9.40 5.34
CA ASP A 207 20.03 10.77 5.69
C ASP A 207 18.99 10.77 6.82
N PRO A 208 19.13 11.64 7.83
CA PRO A 208 18.10 11.81 8.84
C PRO A 208 16.80 12.22 8.16
N GLU A 209 15.78 11.35 8.24
CA GLU A 209 14.48 11.62 7.64
C GLU A 209 13.88 12.88 8.27
N PRO A 210 13.36 13.81 7.46
CA PRO A 210 12.72 15.02 7.98
C PRO A 210 11.45 14.67 8.77
N ASN A 211 11.14 15.50 9.76
CA ASN A 211 9.87 15.37 10.48
C ASN A 211 8.72 15.73 9.53
N PRO A 212 7.64 14.92 9.48
CA PRO A 212 6.48 15.23 8.66
C PRO A 212 5.79 16.51 9.15
N GLU A 213 5.46 17.41 8.22
CA GLU A 213 4.68 18.61 8.48
C GLU A 213 3.22 18.43 8.03
N PRO A 214 2.23 19.06 8.70
CA PRO A 214 0.84 19.04 8.25
C PRO A 214 0.68 19.62 6.84
N LEU A 215 0.04 18.88 5.94
CA LEU A 215 -0.28 19.32 4.59
C LEU A 215 -1.71 19.85 4.54
N SER A 216 -1.86 21.16 4.79
CA SER A 216 -3.17 21.84 4.81
C SER A 216 -3.87 21.73 3.45
N GLY A 217 -5.15 21.38 3.46
CA GLY A 217 -5.97 21.13 2.28
C GLY A 217 -5.96 19.69 1.78
N SER A 218 -5.17 18.79 2.39
CA SER A 218 -5.22 17.36 2.08
C SER A 218 -6.56 16.75 2.51
N VAL A 219 -7.08 15.80 1.72
CA VAL A 219 -8.41 15.21 1.92
C VAL A 219 -8.37 13.71 1.61
N ILE A 220 -9.00 12.90 2.45
CA ILE A 220 -9.33 11.49 2.16
C ILE A 220 -10.84 11.33 2.26
N ALA A 221 -11.43 10.60 1.31
CA ALA A 221 -12.84 10.28 1.31
C ALA A 221 -13.10 8.89 0.73
N PHE A 222 -14.25 8.30 1.06
CA PHE A 222 -14.62 6.96 0.63
C PHE A 222 -16.02 6.93 0.00
N THR A 223 -16.23 5.92 -0.84
CA THR A 223 -17.56 5.52 -1.33
C THR A 223 -17.80 4.05 -1.01
N VAL A 224 -19.06 3.65 -0.89
CA VAL A 224 -19.46 2.23 -0.83
C VAL A 224 -20.53 2.03 -1.89
N ASN A 225 -20.25 1.16 -2.86
CA ASN A 225 -21.08 0.92 -4.04
C ASN A 225 -21.49 2.23 -4.75
N GLY A 226 -20.51 3.12 -4.94
CA GLY A 226 -20.70 4.44 -5.55
C GLY A 226 -21.36 5.50 -4.66
N ARG A 227 -21.90 5.14 -3.49
CA ARG A 227 -22.47 6.12 -2.54
C ARG A 227 -21.38 6.81 -1.74
N TYR A 228 -21.29 8.13 -1.86
CA TYR A 228 -20.34 8.96 -1.13
C TYR A 228 -20.61 8.97 0.38
N GLN A 229 -19.57 8.73 1.19
CA GLN A 229 -19.66 8.66 2.65
C GLN A 229 -19.26 9.96 3.35
N GLY A 230 -18.93 11.02 2.61
CA GLY A 230 -18.39 12.27 3.15
C GLY A 230 -16.87 12.28 3.22
N VAL A 231 -16.28 13.35 3.76
CA VAL A 231 -14.83 13.45 3.98
C VAL A 231 -14.43 12.74 5.27
N ALA A 232 -13.49 11.79 5.18
CA ALA A 232 -13.00 11.04 6.33
C ALA A 232 -11.92 11.80 7.10
N PHE A 233 -10.90 12.28 6.39
CA PHE A 233 -9.73 12.93 6.98
C PHE A 233 -9.39 14.21 6.22
N ARG A 234 -8.89 15.21 6.95
CA ARG A 234 -8.41 16.49 6.43
C ARG A 234 -7.08 16.86 7.08
N ASP A 235 -6.30 17.69 6.37
CA ASP A 235 -5.13 18.38 6.91
C ASP A 235 -4.11 17.45 7.58
N PHE A 236 -3.93 16.25 7.01
CA PHE A 236 -2.99 15.26 7.49
C PHE A 236 -1.58 15.56 6.99
N ASN A 237 -0.59 14.88 7.59
CA ASN A 237 0.82 15.12 7.31
C ASN A 237 1.22 14.83 5.86
N GLU A 238 2.16 15.61 5.35
CA GLU A 238 2.82 15.36 4.07
C GLU A 238 3.52 13.99 4.05
N GLY A 239 3.76 13.49 2.85
CA GLY A 239 4.42 12.22 2.61
C GLY A 239 3.91 11.54 1.36
N THR A 240 4.53 10.42 1.00
CA THR A 240 4.06 9.58 -0.10
C THR A 240 3.05 8.57 0.42
N TYR A 241 1.82 8.64 -0.08
CA TYR A 241 0.73 7.75 0.30
C TYR A 241 0.47 6.72 -0.78
N TYR A 242 0.29 5.47 -0.34
CA TYR A 242 0.04 4.30 -1.17
C TYR A 242 -1.34 3.75 -0.83
N PRO A 243 -2.12 3.25 -1.82
CA PRO A 243 -3.31 2.47 -1.53
C PRO A 243 -2.93 1.27 -0.67
N ALA A 244 -3.70 0.99 0.37
CA ALA A 244 -3.38 -0.02 1.36
C ALA A 244 -4.61 -0.78 1.81
N VAL A 245 -4.42 -2.08 2.02
CA VAL A 245 -5.45 -2.98 2.53
C VAL A 245 -4.90 -3.81 3.66
N SER A 246 -5.68 -3.93 4.73
CA SER A 246 -5.41 -4.84 5.82
C SER A 246 -6.47 -5.90 5.87
N ILE A 247 -6.04 -7.14 6.06
CA ILE A 247 -6.92 -8.30 6.14
C ILE A 247 -6.68 -9.01 7.45
N TYR A 248 -7.77 -9.44 8.07
CA TYR A 248 -7.83 -10.29 9.24
C TYR A 248 -8.64 -11.54 8.94
N THR A 249 -8.24 -12.66 9.51
CA THR A 249 -9.03 -13.90 9.52
C THR A 249 -8.67 -14.68 10.77
N MET A 250 -9.66 -15.29 11.43
CA MET A 250 -9.41 -16.16 12.58
C MET A 250 -8.71 -17.46 12.15
N PRO A 251 -7.87 -18.07 13.00
CA PRO A 251 -7.18 -19.32 12.67
C PRO A 251 -8.08 -20.51 12.33
N GLU A 252 -9.32 -20.51 12.82
CA GLU A 252 -10.30 -21.58 12.64
C GLU A 252 -10.93 -21.56 11.25
N GLN A 253 -10.94 -20.39 10.58
CA GLN A 253 -11.45 -20.29 9.22
C GLN A 253 -10.41 -20.81 8.23
N THR A 254 -10.81 -21.83 7.46
CA THR A 254 -9.93 -22.53 6.52
C THR A 254 -9.58 -21.68 5.30
N GLU A 255 -10.55 -20.91 4.81
CA GLU A 255 -10.37 -20.00 3.68
C GLU A 255 -9.99 -18.61 4.17
N GLY A 256 -8.93 -18.03 3.62
CA GLY A 256 -8.52 -16.69 3.99
C GLY A 256 -9.52 -15.65 3.49
N ALA A 257 -9.67 -14.54 4.22
CA ALA A 257 -10.37 -13.38 3.69
C ALA A 257 -9.54 -12.78 2.53
N THR A 258 -10.23 -12.34 1.49
CA THR A 258 -9.65 -11.88 0.23
C THR A 258 -10.33 -10.59 -0.22
N VAL A 259 -9.51 -9.62 -0.62
CA VAL A 259 -9.98 -8.42 -1.32
C VAL A 259 -9.25 -8.28 -2.66
N THR A 260 -9.91 -7.65 -3.62
CA THR A 260 -9.37 -7.41 -4.96
C THR A 260 -9.31 -5.91 -5.22
N LEU A 261 -8.12 -5.41 -5.53
CA LEU A 261 -7.89 -4.00 -5.86
C LEU A 261 -8.06 -3.77 -7.36
N ASN A 262 -8.69 -2.64 -7.69
CA ASN A 262 -8.81 -2.11 -9.03
C ASN A 262 -8.19 -0.72 -9.05
N PHE A 263 -6.99 -0.61 -9.60
CA PHE A 263 -6.25 0.65 -9.72
C PHE A 263 -6.73 1.54 -10.89
N GLY A 264 -7.71 1.06 -11.67
CA GLY A 264 -8.24 1.73 -12.85
C GLY A 264 -7.61 1.27 -14.16
N PRO A 265 -7.97 1.90 -15.30
CA PRO A 265 -8.85 3.07 -15.40
C PRO A 265 -10.35 2.73 -15.36
N ASN A 266 -10.70 1.45 -15.48
CA ASN A 266 -12.10 1.01 -15.59
C ASN A 266 -12.69 0.73 -14.21
N PHE A 267 -13.46 1.66 -13.68
CA PHE A 267 -14.10 1.54 -12.36
C PHE A 267 -15.54 1.02 -12.46
N SER A 268 -16.00 0.36 -11.40
CA SER A 268 -17.39 -0.10 -11.26
C SER A 268 -18.33 1.08 -11.00
N TYR A 269 -17.83 2.09 -10.27
CA TYR A 269 -18.56 3.28 -9.89
C TYR A 269 -17.76 4.54 -10.21
N THR A 270 -18.47 5.63 -10.48
CA THR A 270 -17.84 6.93 -10.73
C THR A 270 -17.09 7.42 -9.49
N PRO A 271 -15.83 7.89 -9.63
CA PRO A 271 -15.09 8.48 -8.52
C PRO A 271 -15.86 9.65 -7.88
N PRO A 272 -15.85 9.78 -6.54
CA PRO A 272 -16.41 10.96 -5.90
C PRO A 272 -15.53 12.18 -6.19
N GLN A 273 -16.12 13.37 -6.11
CA GLN A 273 -15.37 14.62 -6.10
C GLN A 273 -15.75 15.41 -4.84
N PRO A 274 -14.98 15.27 -3.74
CA PRO A 274 -15.19 16.06 -2.55
C PRO A 274 -15.13 17.56 -2.84
N GLU A 275 -15.90 18.36 -2.09
CA GLU A 275 -15.94 19.81 -2.27
C GLU A 275 -14.55 20.44 -2.13
N GLY A 276 -14.23 21.36 -3.06
CA GLY A 276 -12.93 22.04 -3.11
C GLY A 276 -11.77 21.19 -3.62
N CYS A 277 -12.01 19.95 -4.05
CA CYS A 277 -10.98 19.05 -4.56
C CYS A 277 -11.07 18.86 -6.08
N PRO A 278 -9.94 18.65 -6.79
CA PRO A 278 -9.94 18.36 -8.22
C PRO A 278 -10.50 16.95 -8.51
N PRO A 279 -10.90 16.66 -9.76
CA PRO A 279 -11.25 15.29 -10.16
C PRO A 279 -10.02 14.38 -9.99
N ALA A 280 -10.24 13.18 -9.46
CA ALA A 280 -9.16 12.20 -9.29
C ALA A 280 -8.77 11.54 -10.62
N ILE A 281 -7.47 11.27 -10.75
CA ILE A 281 -6.97 10.36 -11.77
C ILE A 281 -6.91 8.92 -11.22
N PRO A 282 -7.00 7.89 -12.07
CA PRO A 282 -6.75 6.51 -11.67
C PRO A 282 -5.35 6.33 -11.07
N VAL A 283 -5.22 5.48 -10.05
CA VAL A 283 -3.89 5.14 -9.50
C VAL A 283 -2.99 4.50 -10.57
N CYS A 284 -3.53 3.77 -11.55
CA CYS A 284 -2.75 3.17 -12.63
C CYS A 284 -1.92 4.19 -13.45
N ASP A 285 -2.33 5.46 -13.48
CA ASP A 285 -1.64 6.53 -14.20
C ASP A 285 -0.34 6.97 -13.52
N LEU A 286 -0.07 6.49 -12.29
CA LEU A 286 1.22 6.66 -11.63
C LEU A 286 2.34 5.80 -12.24
N ALA A 287 1.99 4.81 -13.07
CA ALA A 287 2.99 3.98 -13.74
C ALA A 287 3.84 4.80 -14.71
N THR A 288 5.12 4.47 -14.80
CA THR A 288 6.03 5.07 -15.79
C THR A 288 5.61 4.61 -17.19
N PRO A 289 5.30 5.53 -18.13
CA PRO A 289 4.95 5.15 -19.49
C PRO A 289 6.16 4.50 -20.19
N LEU A 290 5.89 3.50 -21.04
CA LEU A 290 6.89 2.93 -21.95
C LEU A 290 7.40 4.05 -22.86
N SER A 291 8.70 4.34 -22.83
CA SER A 291 9.30 5.22 -23.83
C SER A 291 9.15 4.58 -25.20
N SER A 292 8.25 5.11 -26.01
CA SER A 292 8.21 4.79 -27.43
C SER A 292 9.57 5.18 -28.01
N THR A 293 10.32 4.22 -28.52
CA THR A 293 11.53 4.49 -29.30
C THR A 293 11.14 5.47 -30.42
N PRO A 294 11.84 6.60 -30.62
CA PRO A 294 11.52 7.46 -31.75
C PRO A 294 11.65 6.63 -33.03
N ALA A 295 10.58 6.60 -33.81
CA ALA A 295 10.60 6.06 -35.15
C ALA A 295 11.80 6.68 -35.88
N VAL A 296 12.64 5.83 -36.45
CA VAL A 296 13.79 6.25 -37.27
C VAL A 296 13.25 7.20 -38.35
N GLU A 297 13.63 8.47 -38.26
CA GLU A 297 13.46 9.44 -39.34
C GLU A 297 14.22 8.90 -40.56
N VAL A 298 13.46 8.37 -41.52
CA VAL A 298 13.97 8.09 -42.86
C VAL A 298 14.19 9.43 -43.53
N LEU A 299 15.44 9.90 -43.48
CA LEU A 299 15.90 11.05 -44.24
C LEU A 299 15.71 10.78 -45.75
N GLN A 300 15.06 11.75 -46.39
CA GLN A 300 14.75 11.82 -47.82
C GLN A 300 16.02 11.81 -48.69
N GLY A 301 15.97 11.10 -49.82
CA GLY A 301 16.86 11.26 -50.97
C GLY A 301 16.02 11.35 -52.24
N GLY A 302 16.06 12.51 -52.91
CA GLY A 302 15.13 12.93 -53.94
C GLY A 302 15.32 12.35 -55.34
N GLY A 303 14.40 12.73 -56.23
CA GLY A 303 14.44 12.45 -57.67
C GLY A 303 13.15 12.84 -58.38
N THR A 304 13.12 14.07 -58.90
CA THR A 304 12.16 14.66 -59.85
C THR A 304 11.84 13.77 -61.06
N LEU A 305 10.60 13.84 -61.58
CA LEU A 305 10.26 14.28 -62.95
C LEU A 305 8.77 14.03 -63.29
N GLY A 306 8.08 15.09 -63.70
CA GLY A 306 7.35 15.07 -64.98
C GLY A 306 5.84 14.80 -65.01
N SER A 307 5.11 15.87 -65.32
CA SER A 307 4.07 15.98 -66.36
C SER A 307 2.58 15.90 -66.00
N GLU A 308 1.88 16.81 -66.67
CA GLU A 308 0.52 17.32 -66.55
C GLU A 308 -0.53 16.47 -67.28
N SER A 309 -1.81 16.58 -66.87
CA SER A 309 -3.02 16.82 -67.71
C SER A 309 -4.28 16.60 -66.85
N GLN A 310 -5.12 17.61 -66.61
CA GLN A 310 -6.36 17.95 -67.35
C GLN A 310 -7.24 16.71 -67.64
N GLY A 311 -8.53 16.62 -67.33
CA GLY A 311 -9.54 17.53 -66.80
C GLY A 311 -10.94 16.89 -66.98
N ALA A 312 -11.95 17.53 -66.38
CA ALA A 312 -13.39 17.45 -66.68
C ALA A 312 -14.20 16.17 -66.35
N GLY A 313 -15.04 16.27 -65.31
CA GLY A 313 -16.48 16.53 -65.53
C GLY A 313 -17.48 15.36 -65.49
N VAL A 314 -18.50 15.56 -64.63
CA VAL A 314 -19.95 15.33 -64.87
C VAL A 314 -20.64 14.11 -64.21
N GLN A 315 -21.50 14.48 -63.23
CA GLN A 315 -22.84 13.99 -62.81
C GLN A 315 -23.12 12.52 -62.40
N ALA A 316 -23.80 12.43 -61.26
CA ALA A 316 -24.68 11.34 -60.82
C ALA A 316 -25.87 11.13 -61.79
N PRO A 317 -26.55 9.97 -61.75
CA PRO A 317 -27.68 9.83 -60.82
C PRO A 317 -27.92 8.39 -60.28
N ALA A 318 -28.75 8.29 -59.24
CA ALA A 318 -29.44 7.06 -58.80
C ALA A 318 -30.85 6.99 -59.47
N PRO A 319 -31.81 6.11 -59.11
CA PRO A 319 -31.84 4.73 -58.56
C PRO A 319 -32.80 3.77 -59.36
N SER A 320 -32.91 2.49 -58.98
CA SER A 320 -34.09 1.59 -59.22
C SER A 320 -33.87 0.27 -58.45
N ASP A 321 -34.67 -0.11 -57.43
CA ASP A 321 -36.01 -0.76 -57.45
C ASP A 321 -36.02 -2.24 -57.88
N ASP A 322 -36.38 -3.12 -56.94
CA ASP A 322 -37.10 -4.42 -57.04
C ASP A 322 -36.91 -5.16 -55.68
N VAL A 323 -37.84 -5.26 -54.72
CA VAL A 323 -39.25 -5.76 -54.64
C VAL A 323 -39.35 -7.29 -54.38
N MET A 324 -40.31 -7.63 -53.48
CA MET A 324 -40.94 -8.92 -53.10
C MET A 324 -40.50 -9.49 -51.73
N HIS A 325 -41.26 -9.31 -50.63
CA HIS A 325 -42.58 -9.87 -50.20
C HIS A 325 -42.41 -11.05 -49.21
N GLU A 326 -42.80 -10.87 -47.93
CA GLU A 326 -44.03 -11.38 -47.25
C GLU A 326 -43.64 -12.57 -46.33
N GLN A 327 -44.08 -12.81 -45.09
CA GLN A 327 -45.34 -12.59 -44.38
C GLN A 327 -45.12 -12.45 -42.85
N LEU A 328 -45.96 -11.62 -42.23
CA LEU A 328 -46.35 -11.71 -40.82
C LEU A 328 -47.38 -12.83 -40.64
N ALA A 329 -47.37 -13.50 -39.49
CA ALA A 329 -48.55 -14.16 -38.94
C ALA A 329 -48.73 -13.75 -37.47
N VAL A 330 -49.83 -13.06 -37.23
CA VAL A 330 -50.48 -12.81 -35.94
C VAL A 330 -51.45 -13.96 -35.69
N LEU A 331 -51.53 -14.49 -34.47
CA LEU A 331 -52.79 -15.02 -33.92
C LEU A 331 -52.88 -14.71 -32.42
N GLN A 332 -54.08 -14.27 -32.05
CA GLN A 332 -54.56 -13.75 -30.77
C GLN A 332 -55.34 -14.81 -29.96
N ASP A 333 -55.42 -14.52 -28.66
CA ASP A 333 -56.52 -14.69 -27.69
C ASP A 333 -57.02 -16.05 -27.17
N ALA A 334 -57.00 -16.17 -25.83
CA ALA A 334 -58.15 -16.33 -24.91
C ALA A 334 -57.65 -17.04 -23.62
N ASP A 335 -57.61 -16.48 -22.40
CA ASP A 335 -58.61 -15.82 -21.52
C ASP A 335 -59.50 -16.79 -20.71
N MET A 336 -59.32 -16.75 -19.36
CA MET A 336 -60.22 -17.06 -18.21
C MET A 336 -59.38 -17.54 -17.00
N LYS A 337 -59.24 -16.76 -15.91
CA LYS A 337 -60.19 -16.58 -14.76
C LYS A 337 -60.48 -17.92 -14.05
N ASP A 338 -60.47 -18.06 -12.73
CA ASP A 338 -60.67 -17.13 -11.62
C ASP A 338 -60.33 -17.84 -10.28
N THR A 339 -60.52 -17.11 -9.16
CA THR A 339 -60.67 -17.52 -7.74
C THR A 339 -59.40 -17.45 -6.87
N MET A 340 -59.09 -16.38 -6.11
CA MET A 340 -59.75 -15.70 -4.95
C MET A 340 -59.75 -16.45 -3.61
N GLY A 341 -59.21 -15.77 -2.59
CA GLY A 341 -59.47 -15.96 -1.14
C GLY A 341 -58.29 -16.56 -0.37
N GLY A 342 -57.76 -16.00 0.72
CA GLY A 342 -58.23 -14.89 1.55
C GLY A 342 -57.23 -14.56 2.66
N LEU A 343 -57.46 -13.41 3.28
CA LEU A 343 -56.80 -12.81 4.43
C LEU A 343 -56.87 -13.68 5.70
N THR A 344 -55.83 -13.65 6.54
CA THR A 344 -55.99 -13.51 8.01
C THR A 344 -54.70 -12.98 8.65
N GLU A 345 -54.88 -11.96 9.48
CA GLU A 345 -53.95 -11.46 10.49
C GLU A 345 -53.61 -12.53 11.55
N GLY A 346 -52.44 -12.41 12.19
CA GLY A 346 -52.07 -13.23 13.34
C GLY A 346 -50.60 -13.12 13.75
N GLU A 347 -50.29 -12.10 14.56
CA GLU A 347 -49.30 -12.18 15.64
C GLU A 347 -50.09 -12.17 16.97
N PRO A 348 -49.51 -12.47 18.15
CA PRO A 348 -48.13 -12.87 18.45
C PRO A 348 -48.04 -14.14 19.32
N ASP A 349 -46.87 -14.76 19.42
CA ASP A 349 -46.52 -15.47 20.65
C ASP A 349 -45.02 -15.49 20.93
N ALA A 350 -44.73 -15.38 22.22
CA ALA A 350 -43.48 -14.97 22.82
C ALA A 350 -42.51 -16.13 23.11
N VAL A 351 -41.34 -15.71 23.63
CA VAL A 351 -40.38 -16.45 24.47
C VAL A 351 -39.24 -17.18 23.76
N SER A 352 -38.06 -16.54 23.73
CA SER A 352 -36.93 -16.98 24.56
C SER A 352 -35.80 -15.93 24.55
N GLU A 353 -35.78 -15.08 25.57
CA GLU A 353 -34.59 -14.34 25.98
C GLU A 353 -33.59 -15.32 26.61
N SER A 354 -32.36 -15.37 26.08
CA SER A 354 -31.21 -15.91 26.79
C SER A 354 -30.31 -14.75 27.20
N VAL A 355 -30.32 -14.49 28.50
CA VAL A 355 -29.62 -13.45 29.25
C VAL A 355 -28.13 -13.82 29.42
N LEU A 356 -27.27 -12.78 29.41
CA LEU A 356 -26.04 -12.54 30.20
C LEU A 356 -24.74 -12.32 29.37
N PRO A 357 -23.77 -11.50 29.85
CA PRO A 357 -23.91 -10.33 30.73
C PRO A 357 -23.17 -9.07 30.21
N GLU A 358 -23.65 -7.90 30.64
CA GLU A 358 -22.98 -6.61 30.52
C GLU A 358 -21.69 -6.56 31.35
N CYS A 359 -20.57 -6.22 30.71
CA CYS A 359 -19.36 -5.81 31.41
C CYS A 359 -19.46 -4.33 31.77
N ASN A 360 -19.92 -4.09 33.00
CA ASN A 360 -19.79 -2.80 33.69
C ASN A 360 -18.30 -2.56 33.99
N VAL A 361 -17.65 -1.64 33.27
CA VAL A 361 -16.37 -1.07 33.69
C VAL A 361 -16.66 0.34 34.19
N VAL A 362 -16.69 0.45 35.51
CA VAL A 362 -16.69 1.68 36.29
C VAL A 362 -15.54 2.59 35.88
N HIS A 363 -15.90 3.81 35.47
CA HIS A 363 -15.00 4.96 35.44
C HIS A 363 -14.78 5.43 36.89
N GLU A 364 -13.58 5.26 37.43
CA GLU A 364 -13.12 6.08 38.56
C GLU A 364 -12.58 7.40 38.02
N ALA A 365 -13.34 8.47 38.26
CA ALA A 365 -12.90 9.84 38.13
C ALA A 365 -12.20 10.25 39.44
N ALA A 366 -10.88 10.45 39.39
CA ALA A 366 -10.16 11.13 40.47
C ALA A 366 -10.30 12.65 40.28
N VAL A 367 -11.25 13.24 41.00
CA VAL A 367 -11.35 14.68 41.24
C VAL A 367 -10.42 15.03 42.38
N GLY A 368 -9.58 16.05 42.17
CA GLY A 368 -8.70 16.60 43.19
C GLY A 368 -9.41 17.59 44.12
N GLU A 369 -9.07 17.48 45.41
CA GLU A 369 -9.06 18.54 46.42
C GLU A 369 -7.68 18.38 47.11
N GLY A 370 -6.84 19.38 47.36
CA GLY A 370 -7.09 20.71 47.92
C GLY A 370 -6.74 20.69 49.42
N GLY A 371 -5.55 21.16 49.82
CA GLY A 371 -5.17 21.32 51.25
C GLY A 371 -3.67 21.12 51.53
N VAL A 372 -2.78 22.13 51.48
CA VAL A 372 -2.44 23.14 52.52
C VAL A 372 -1.30 22.70 53.49
N ALA A 373 -0.17 23.41 53.33
CA ALA A 373 0.79 23.97 54.32
C ALA A 373 1.68 23.13 55.25
N SER A 374 2.94 23.61 55.31
CA SER A 374 4.01 23.45 56.32
C SER A 374 4.66 22.05 56.43
N ALA A 375 5.97 21.88 56.62
CA ALA A 375 7.07 22.75 57.04
C ALA A 375 8.37 22.37 56.30
#